data_AF-A0A946WBE7-F1
#
_entry.id   AF-A0A946WBE7-F1
#
_cell.length_a   1.000
_cell.length_b   1.000
_cell.length_c   1.000
_cell.angle_alpha   90.00
_cell.angle_beta   90.00
_cell.angle_gamma   90.00
#
_symmetry.space_group_name_H-M   'P 1'
#
loop_
_entity.id
_entity.type
_entity.pdbx_description
1 polymer ?
#
loop_
_entity_poly.entity_id
_entity_poly.type
_entity_poly.pdbx_seq_one_letter_code
_entity_poly.pdbx_strand_id
1 'polypeptide(L)'
;MKIPFKTLISMAMTAVMVIACGNTPSSNNASNVDPASSDIKVNGVKVKLEDGIYALFSTSMGDVLVALSSLEAPMTVGNFVALAEGNHPLVDANKPYFNGMVFHRVIPNFMIQGGDPDGTGSGGPGYNFPDEFNPGLTHDKPGVLSMANSGPATNGSQFFITDAATPWLDGKHSVFGHVIEGMNVVTAIANVERAAADRPVVDVTMSVSIIRQGKDAKQFDAPMAFSNRKKAFEVEADKREKESNILSSDRARSLTWLSDGGNYDAAAFANLYATWVSQASARPSGLKVLVIEEGKGKASMAGDRMMVHYAGYFADGKPFDSSVKQIALMANSYDPQREPYASFPVQAGPKGRVIKGWQEGLIGLRKGSHVRLIIPTSLAWGEAGSGNVIPPNAEVLFDIWVEDIQFLNL
;
A
#
# COMPACT_ATOMS: atom_id res chain seq x y z
N MET A 1 57.38 53.25 0.44
CA MET A 1 57.33 53.04 -1.03
C MET A 1 55.85 53.10 -1.43
N LYS A 2 55.33 54.32 -1.64
CA LYS A 2 54.79 54.87 -2.90
C LYS A 2 53.65 54.02 -3.50
N ILE A 3 52.42 54.45 -3.82
CA ILE A 3 51.63 55.71 -3.86
C ILE A 3 50.14 55.23 -4.00
N PRO A 4 49.12 55.90 -3.42
CA PRO A 4 47.71 55.69 -3.76
C PRO A 4 47.26 56.63 -4.89
N PHE A 5 46.34 56.19 -5.76
CA PHE A 5 45.75 57.05 -6.80
C PHE A 5 44.30 57.43 -6.42
N LYS A 6 44.11 58.72 -6.13
CA LYS A 6 42.84 59.44 -6.18
C LYS A 6 42.57 59.85 -7.63
N THR A 7 41.31 59.83 -8.08
CA THR A 7 40.76 61.01 -8.79
C THR A 7 39.24 61.09 -8.63
N LEU A 8 38.80 62.27 -8.18
CA LEU A 8 37.45 62.83 -8.17
C LEU A 8 36.82 62.86 -9.58
N ILE A 9 35.48 62.97 -9.67
CA ILE A 9 34.81 64.14 -10.27
C ILE A 9 33.32 64.18 -9.84
N SER A 10 32.95 65.37 -9.39
CA SER A 10 31.63 65.91 -9.05
C SER A 10 30.72 66.09 -10.27
N MET A 11 29.40 65.90 -10.17
CA MET A 11 28.40 66.96 -10.48
C MET A 11 26.95 66.52 -10.17
N ALA A 12 26.11 67.52 -9.94
CA ALA A 12 24.80 67.51 -9.29
C ALA A 12 23.57 67.34 -10.22
N MET A 13 22.39 67.35 -9.58
CA MET A 13 21.03 67.61 -10.11
C MET A 13 20.46 66.52 -11.06
N THR A 14 19.26 66.01 -10.88
CA THR A 14 17.99 66.77 -10.89
C THR A 14 16.87 65.85 -10.40
N ALA A 15 15.99 66.34 -9.52
CA ALA A 15 14.72 65.70 -9.21
C ALA A 15 13.73 65.97 -10.36
N VAL A 16 13.12 64.91 -10.91
CA VAL A 16 11.94 65.02 -11.77
C VAL A 16 10.89 64.06 -11.25
N MET A 17 9.82 64.66 -10.73
CA MET A 17 8.55 64.05 -10.38
C MET A 17 7.77 63.79 -11.69
N VAL A 18 7.35 62.56 -11.95
CA VAL A 18 6.31 62.27 -12.94
C VAL A 18 5.21 61.48 -12.25
N ILE A 19 4.05 62.10 -12.16
CA ILE A 19 2.77 61.46 -11.84
C ILE A 19 2.15 61.03 -13.18
N ALA A 20 1.80 59.76 -13.32
CA ALA A 20 0.75 59.34 -14.25
C ALA A 20 0.09 58.05 -13.74
N CYS A 21 -1.24 58.11 -13.66
CA CYS A 21 -2.16 57.11 -13.14
C CYS A 21 -2.32 55.91 -14.09
N GLY A 22 -2.63 54.75 -13.53
CA GLY A 22 -3.10 53.57 -14.28
C GLY A 22 -3.40 52.40 -13.36
N ASN A 23 -4.61 52.40 -12.78
CA ASN A 23 -5.15 51.27 -12.01
C ASN A 23 -5.53 50.12 -12.94
N THR A 24 -4.92 48.95 -12.74
CA THR A 24 -5.53 47.65 -13.03
C THR A 24 -5.32 46.76 -11.81
N PRO A 25 -6.37 46.36 -11.07
CA PRO A 25 -6.20 45.46 -9.94
C PRO A 25 -6.00 44.04 -10.47
N SER A 26 -4.75 43.56 -10.38
CA SER A 26 -4.45 42.13 -10.31
C SER A 26 -4.94 41.64 -8.95
N SER A 27 -5.93 40.75 -8.93
CA SER A 27 -6.46 40.14 -7.71
C SER A 27 -5.49 39.09 -7.18
N ASN A 28 -4.45 39.53 -6.47
CA ASN A 28 -3.68 38.68 -5.59
C ASN A 28 -4.46 38.50 -4.27
N ASN A 29 -5.27 37.46 -4.18
CA ASN A 29 -5.76 36.96 -2.88
C ASN A 29 -4.62 36.19 -2.19
N ALA A 30 -3.67 36.94 -1.62
CA ALA A 30 -2.64 36.43 -0.74
C ALA A 30 -2.63 37.28 0.54
N SER A 31 -3.62 37.06 1.41
CA SER A 31 -3.62 37.62 2.77
C SER A 31 -4.69 36.97 3.65
N ASN A 32 -4.51 35.69 3.97
CA ASN A 32 -5.29 35.01 5.02
C ASN A 32 -4.42 34.51 6.19
N VAL A 33 -3.18 34.99 6.31
CA VAL A 33 -2.29 34.64 7.42
C VAL A 33 -1.88 35.92 8.14
N ASP A 34 -2.44 36.11 9.34
CA ASP A 34 -1.91 37.07 10.32
C ASP A 34 -0.62 36.47 10.90
N PRO A 35 0.56 37.08 10.70
CA PRO A 35 1.85 36.54 11.13
C PRO A 35 2.03 36.42 12.66
N ALA A 36 1.07 36.89 13.46
CA ALA A 36 1.13 36.85 14.91
C ALA A 36 0.05 35.97 15.60
N SER A 37 -0.82 35.28 14.85
CA SER A 37 -1.90 34.47 15.45
C SER A 37 -1.92 33.05 14.89
N SER A 38 -1.98 32.05 15.78
CA SER A 38 -2.19 30.62 15.48
C SER A 38 -3.54 30.31 14.84
N ASP A 39 -4.34 31.34 14.56
CA ASP A 39 -5.74 31.21 14.23
C ASP A 39 -5.96 31.55 12.76
N ILE A 40 -6.62 30.65 12.03
CA ILE A 40 -7.03 30.85 10.64
C ILE A 40 -8.55 30.90 10.54
N LYS A 41 -9.06 31.51 9.47
CA LYS A 41 -10.50 31.51 9.19
C LYS A 41 -10.79 30.56 8.04
N VAL A 42 -11.70 29.62 8.26
CA VAL A 42 -12.18 28.66 7.25
C VAL A 42 -13.70 28.78 7.19
N ASN A 43 -14.25 29.18 6.04
CA ASN A 43 -15.70 29.43 5.89
C ASN A 43 -16.28 30.39 6.97
N GLY A 44 -15.50 31.36 7.43
CA GLY A 44 -15.89 32.30 8.49
C GLY A 44 -15.73 31.77 9.93
N VAL A 45 -15.42 30.49 10.11
CA VAL A 45 -15.13 29.87 11.41
C VAL A 45 -13.66 30.12 11.76
N LYS A 46 -13.39 30.60 12.99
CA LYS A 46 -12.03 30.77 13.51
C LYS A 46 -11.53 29.42 14.03
N VAL A 47 -10.46 28.90 13.45
CA VAL A 47 -9.83 27.63 13.84
C VAL A 47 -8.45 27.94 14.42
N LYS A 48 -8.21 27.49 15.65
CA LYS A 48 -6.89 27.55 16.29
C LYS A 48 -6.09 26.31 15.90
N LEU A 49 -4.93 26.52 15.29
CA LEU A 49 -4.06 25.43 14.87
C LEU A 49 -3.14 24.98 16.00
N GLU A 50 -3.07 23.67 16.20
CA GLU A 50 -2.00 23.03 16.96
C GLU A 50 -0.74 22.89 16.10
N ASP A 51 0.39 22.53 16.71
CA ASP A 51 1.62 22.27 15.97
C ASP A 51 1.42 21.09 14.99
N GLY A 52 1.73 21.32 13.72
CA GLY A 52 1.45 20.35 12.66
C GLY A 52 1.48 20.98 11.26
N ILE A 53 1.31 20.11 10.26
CA ILE A 53 1.18 20.49 8.85
C ILE A 53 -0.27 20.32 8.45
N TYR A 54 -0.82 21.32 7.78
CA TYR A 54 -2.20 21.33 7.33
C TYR A 54 -2.27 21.62 5.83
N ALA A 55 -3.31 21.11 5.18
CA ALA A 55 -3.67 21.42 3.82
C ALA A 55 -5.02 22.14 3.81
N LEU A 56 -5.05 23.34 3.25
CA LEU A 56 -6.27 24.08 2.98
C LEU A 56 -6.65 23.88 1.51
N PHE A 57 -7.74 23.15 1.30
CA PHE A 57 -8.39 22.98 0.01
C PHE A 57 -9.38 24.13 -0.19
N SER A 58 -9.04 25.09 -1.04
CA SER A 58 -9.99 26.11 -1.47
C SER A 58 -10.76 25.63 -2.67
N THR A 59 -12.05 25.36 -2.50
CA THR A 59 -12.92 24.81 -3.54
C THR A 59 -13.93 25.84 -4.03
N SER A 60 -14.54 25.59 -5.18
CA SER A 60 -15.68 26.38 -5.67
C SER A 60 -16.93 26.34 -4.76
N MET A 61 -16.97 25.43 -3.78
CA MET A 61 -18.09 25.25 -2.84
C MET A 61 -17.75 25.65 -1.39
N GLY A 62 -16.55 26.15 -1.14
CA GLY A 62 -16.05 26.50 0.19
C GLY A 62 -14.69 25.87 0.49
N ASP A 63 -14.15 26.22 1.64
CA ASP A 63 -12.84 25.74 2.09
C ASP A 63 -12.96 24.44 2.91
N VAL A 64 -11.97 23.56 2.77
CA VAL A 64 -11.82 22.35 3.62
C VAL A 64 -10.40 22.36 4.18
N LEU A 65 -10.29 22.32 5.50
CA LEU A 65 -9.01 22.29 6.21
C LEU A 65 -8.74 20.88 6.73
N VAL A 66 -7.57 20.35 6.36
CA VAL A 66 -7.14 19.00 6.71
C VAL A 66 -5.84 19.06 7.51
N ALA A 67 -5.78 18.35 8.63
CA ALA A 67 -4.54 18.08 9.36
C ALA A 67 -3.83 16.86 8.74
N LEU A 68 -2.54 16.98 8.43
CA LEU A 68 -1.74 15.95 7.79
C LEU A 68 -0.96 15.12 8.82
N SER A 69 -0.92 13.81 8.64
CA SER A 69 -0.26 12.86 9.53
C SER A 69 1.22 12.66 9.15
N SER A 70 2.01 13.73 9.23
CA SER A 70 3.39 13.76 8.71
C SER A 70 4.38 12.86 9.46
N LEU A 71 4.05 12.43 10.68
CA LEU A 71 4.87 11.51 11.46
C LEU A 71 4.55 10.05 11.13
N GLU A 72 3.27 9.75 10.95
CA GLU A 72 2.75 8.41 10.72
C GLU A 72 2.83 7.98 9.25
N ALA A 73 2.71 8.92 8.32
CA ALA A 73 2.75 8.71 6.87
C ALA A 73 3.69 9.73 6.16
N PRO A 74 4.98 9.82 6.53
CA PRO A 74 5.90 10.85 6.05
C PRO A 74 6.15 10.81 4.54
N MET A 75 6.15 9.63 3.89
CA MET A 75 6.34 9.54 2.44
C MET A 75 5.12 10.11 1.72
N THR A 76 3.93 9.72 2.17
CA THR A 76 2.67 10.12 1.54
C THR A 76 2.41 11.62 1.74
N VAL A 77 2.64 12.13 2.96
CA VAL A 77 2.56 13.57 3.24
C VAL A 77 3.66 14.33 2.48
N GLY A 78 4.88 13.81 2.41
CA GLY A 78 5.97 14.39 1.64
C GLY A 78 5.63 14.53 0.14
N ASN A 79 5.06 13.48 -0.45
CA ASN A 79 4.54 13.49 -1.83
C ASN A 79 3.50 14.60 -2.02
N PHE A 80 2.46 14.59 -1.18
CA PHE A 80 1.33 15.52 -1.30
C PHE A 80 1.77 16.98 -1.12
N VAL A 81 2.54 17.28 -0.08
CA VAL A 81 3.03 18.64 0.21
C VAL A 81 3.95 19.12 -0.91
N ALA A 82 4.88 18.29 -1.38
CA ALA A 82 5.82 18.71 -2.41
C ALA A 82 5.15 18.93 -3.78
N LEU A 83 4.09 18.16 -4.09
CA LEU A 83 3.22 18.45 -5.24
C LEU A 83 2.45 19.76 -5.05
N ALA A 84 1.81 19.97 -3.89
CA ALA A 84 1.06 21.19 -3.61
C ALA A 84 1.93 22.45 -3.71
N GLU A 85 3.21 22.36 -3.33
CA GLU A 85 4.15 23.48 -3.39
C GLU A 85 4.91 23.61 -4.72
N GLY A 86 4.82 22.62 -5.60
CA GLY A 86 5.54 22.62 -6.87
C GLY A 86 7.06 22.43 -6.72
N ASN A 87 7.50 21.64 -5.74
CA ASN A 87 8.92 21.33 -5.52
C ASN A 87 9.20 19.82 -5.46
N HIS A 88 8.28 19.00 -5.98
CA HIS A 88 8.41 17.54 -5.97
C HIS A 88 9.63 17.06 -6.77
N PRO A 89 10.49 16.17 -6.24
CA PRO A 89 11.76 15.79 -6.88
C PRO A 89 11.61 15.01 -8.20
N LEU A 90 10.43 14.42 -8.42
CA LEU A 90 10.11 13.65 -9.63
C LEU A 90 9.17 14.37 -10.61
N VAL A 91 8.72 15.59 -10.28
CA VAL A 91 7.86 16.38 -11.17
C VAL A 91 8.45 17.76 -11.29
N ASP A 92 8.72 18.19 -12.52
CA ASP A 92 9.04 19.59 -12.80
C ASP A 92 7.77 20.44 -12.79
N ALA A 93 7.09 20.46 -11.64
CA ALA A 93 5.93 21.26 -11.38
C ALA A 93 6.43 22.63 -10.93
N ASN A 94 6.95 23.47 -11.82
CA ASN A 94 7.32 24.87 -11.50
C ASN A 94 6.13 25.76 -11.05
N LYS A 95 5.02 25.14 -10.65
CA LYS A 95 3.78 25.71 -10.13
C LYS A 95 3.10 24.71 -9.18
N PRO A 96 2.28 25.18 -8.23
CA PRO A 96 1.43 24.33 -7.39
C PRO A 96 0.62 23.33 -8.23
N TYR A 97 0.81 22.03 -7.97
CA TYR A 97 0.32 20.95 -8.83
C TYR A 97 -1.22 20.88 -8.86
N PHE A 98 -1.87 20.97 -7.69
CA PHE A 98 -3.32 20.76 -7.56
C PHE A 98 -4.20 21.95 -7.97
N ASN A 99 -3.61 23.10 -8.28
CA ASN A 99 -4.37 24.32 -8.51
C ASN A 99 -5.17 24.26 -9.82
N GLY A 100 -6.48 24.42 -9.70
CA GLY A 100 -7.44 24.34 -10.80
C GLY A 100 -7.93 22.93 -11.12
N MET A 101 -7.47 21.91 -10.40
CA MET A 101 -7.96 20.54 -10.58
C MET A 101 -9.40 20.39 -10.08
N VAL A 102 -10.08 19.33 -10.50
CA VAL A 102 -11.47 19.04 -10.13
C VAL A 102 -11.58 17.81 -9.25
N PHE A 103 -12.64 17.75 -8.44
CA PHE A 103 -13.13 16.48 -7.91
C PHE A 103 -13.86 15.73 -9.03
N HIS A 104 -13.17 14.80 -9.68
CA HIS A 104 -13.67 14.13 -10.88
C HIS A 104 -14.66 12.98 -10.57
N ARG A 105 -14.78 12.59 -9.31
CA ARG A 105 -15.71 11.54 -8.86
C ARG A 105 -16.19 11.81 -7.44
N VAL A 106 -17.50 11.79 -7.22
CA VAL A 106 -18.11 12.09 -5.91
C VAL A 106 -19.25 11.12 -5.62
N ILE A 107 -19.29 10.53 -4.43
CA ILE A 107 -20.27 9.51 -4.05
C ILE A 107 -20.76 9.79 -2.62
N PRO A 108 -22.05 10.12 -2.43
CA PRO A 108 -22.64 10.32 -1.11
C PRO A 108 -22.47 9.11 -0.20
N ASN A 109 -22.21 9.35 1.09
CA ASN A 109 -21.95 8.31 2.09
C ASN A 109 -20.75 7.42 1.73
N PHE A 110 -19.82 7.94 0.94
CA PHE A 110 -18.59 7.26 0.60
C PHE A 110 -17.41 8.24 0.57
N MET A 111 -17.23 9.02 -0.50
CA MET A 111 -16.07 9.90 -0.66
C MET A 111 -16.20 10.93 -1.80
N ILE A 112 -15.31 11.92 -1.78
CA ILE A 112 -14.99 12.81 -2.91
C ILE A 112 -13.54 12.56 -3.35
N GLN A 113 -13.31 12.31 -4.65
CA GLN A 113 -12.00 11.96 -5.20
C GLN A 113 -11.50 13.02 -6.18
N GLY A 114 -10.23 13.38 -6.04
CA GLY A 114 -9.55 14.42 -6.80
C GLY A 114 -8.06 14.12 -7.01
N GLY A 115 -7.29 15.14 -7.39
CA GLY A 115 -5.84 15.02 -7.58
C GLY A 115 -5.40 14.42 -8.92
N ASP A 116 -6.31 14.32 -9.90
CA ASP A 116 -5.98 13.97 -11.28
C ASP A 116 -5.80 15.26 -12.12
N PRO A 117 -4.61 15.51 -12.71
CA PRO A 117 -4.38 16.67 -13.59
C PRO A 117 -5.27 16.70 -14.83
N ASP A 118 -5.67 15.53 -15.33
CA ASP A 118 -6.52 15.41 -16.52
C ASP A 118 -8.01 15.41 -16.15
N GLY A 119 -8.33 15.26 -14.86
CA GLY A 119 -9.69 15.20 -14.35
C GLY A 119 -10.51 14.02 -14.87
N THR A 120 -9.88 12.93 -15.30
CA THR A 120 -10.53 11.74 -15.89
C THR A 120 -10.69 10.57 -14.91
N GLY A 121 -9.95 10.61 -13.81
CA GLY A 121 -9.76 9.52 -12.86
C GLY A 121 -8.63 8.55 -13.25
N SER A 122 -7.99 8.73 -14.40
CA SER A 122 -6.92 7.84 -14.89
C SER A 122 -5.54 8.50 -14.98
N GLY A 123 -5.45 9.82 -14.81
CA GLY A 123 -4.18 10.53 -14.84
C GLY A 123 -3.43 10.49 -13.50
N GLY A 124 -2.26 11.13 -13.47
CA GLY A 124 -1.41 11.16 -12.29
C GLY A 124 -0.12 11.95 -12.52
N PRO A 125 0.86 11.87 -11.60
CA PRO A 125 2.04 12.72 -11.62
C PRO A 125 3.20 12.11 -12.43
N GLY A 126 2.97 11.01 -13.15
CA GLY A 126 3.96 10.33 -13.98
C GLY A 126 4.84 9.31 -13.25
N TYR A 127 4.54 9.00 -11.98
CA TYR A 127 5.21 7.96 -11.20
C TYR A 127 4.23 7.31 -10.22
N ASN A 128 4.66 6.18 -9.67
CA ASN A 128 4.00 5.48 -8.57
C ASN A 128 4.93 5.38 -7.35
N PHE A 129 4.36 5.27 -6.16
CA PHE A 129 5.10 4.97 -4.94
C PHE A 129 4.35 3.97 -4.02
N PRO A 130 5.07 3.27 -3.12
CA PRO A 130 4.50 2.26 -2.23
C PRO A 130 3.41 2.80 -1.28
N ASP A 131 2.59 1.90 -0.75
CA ASP A 131 1.66 2.22 0.33
C ASP A 131 2.38 2.43 1.67
N GLU A 132 1.78 3.27 2.52
CA GLU A 132 2.28 3.57 3.85
C GLU A 132 1.15 3.40 4.87
N PHE A 133 1.02 2.18 5.40
CA PHE A 133 -0.02 1.85 6.38
C PHE A 133 0.48 2.01 7.82
N ASN A 134 -0.31 2.67 8.64
CA ASN A 134 -0.08 2.81 10.08
C ASN A 134 -1.30 2.25 10.85
N PRO A 135 -1.12 1.41 11.88
CA PRO A 135 -2.24 0.87 12.65
C PRO A 135 -3.15 1.91 13.31
N GLY A 136 -2.65 3.11 13.58
CA GLY A 136 -3.42 4.23 14.12
C GLY A 136 -4.16 5.07 13.08
N LEU A 137 -3.94 4.82 11.79
CA LEU A 137 -4.58 5.55 10.70
C LEU A 137 -5.53 4.62 9.93
N THR A 138 -6.83 4.78 10.17
CA THR A 138 -7.89 3.94 9.59
C THR A 138 -9.04 4.79 9.06
N HIS A 139 -9.93 4.16 8.29
CA HIS A 139 -11.11 4.81 7.72
C HIS A 139 -12.34 4.64 8.62
N ASP A 140 -12.18 4.98 9.91
CA ASP A 140 -13.19 4.76 10.96
C ASP A 140 -14.27 5.86 11.03
N LYS A 141 -14.11 6.96 10.30
CA LYS A 141 -14.99 8.13 10.33
C LYS A 141 -15.03 8.91 9.00
N PRO A 142 -15.99 9.82 8.82
CA PRO A 142 -15.96 10.81 7.74
C PRO A 142 -14.76 11.76 7.85
N GLY A 143 -14.36 12.36 6.73
CA GLY A 143 -13.31 13.36 6.66
C GLY A 143 -11.90 12.78 6.62
N VAL A 144 -11.72 11.47 6.42
CA VAL A 144 -10.38 10.87 6.31
C VAL A 144 -9.82 11.16 4.92
N LEU A 145 -8.62 11.75 4.85
CA LEU A 145 -7.88 11.98 3.61
C LEU A 145 -6.96 10.78 3.35
N SER A 146 -7.10 10.17 2.18
CA SER A 146 -6.44 8.91 1.83
C SER A 146 -6.08 8.85 0.35
N MET A 147 -5.02 8.11 0.01
CA MET A 147 -4.57 7.98 -1.39
C MET A 147 -5.51 7.11 -2.20
N ALA A 148 -5.89 7.57 -3.40
CA ALA A 148 -6.49 6.71 -4.40
C ALA A 148 -5.39 5.92 -5.12
N ASN A 149 -5.64 4.65 -5.42
CA ASN A 149 -4.69 3.77 -6.11
C ASN A 149 -5.43 2.72 -6.95
N SER A 150 -4.71 2.03 -7.83
CA SER A 150 -5.20 0.94 -8.68
C SER A 150 -4.70 -0.44 -8.20
N GLY A 151 -4.42 -0.56 -6.90
CA GLY A 151 -3.78 -1.73 -6.29
C GLY A 151 -2.50 -1.38 -5.54
N PRO A 152 -1.86 -2.37 -4.89
CA PRO A 152 -0.69 -2.15 -4.05
C PRO A 152 0.42 -1.39 -4.78
N ALA A 153 1.04 -0.43 -4.10
CA ALA A 153 2.16 0.37 -4.59
C ALA A 153 1.89 1.17 -5.88
N THR A 154 0.65 1.61 -6.09
CA THR A 154 0.26 2.46 -7.22
C THR A 154 -0.24 3.85 -6.79
N ASN A 155 0.23 4.34 -5.64
CA ASN A 155 -0.08 5.70 -5.21
C ASN A 155 0.61 6.71 -6.13
N GLY A 156 -0.09 7.78 -6.48
CA GLY A 156 0.41 8.89 -7.29
C GLY A 156 0.02 10.24 -6.71
N SER A 157 -0.81 11.00 -7.41
CA SER A 157 -1.32 12.30 -6.96
C SER A 157 -2.78 12.28 -6.55
N GLN A 158 -3.52 11.26 -6.98
CA GLN A 158 -4.94 11.16 -6.70
C GLN A 158 -5.20 10.79 -5.23
N PHE A 159 -6.19 11.44 -4.63
CA PHE A 159 -6.61 11.23 -3.26
C PHE A 159 -8.13 11.27 -3.18
N PHE A 160 -8.67 10.81 -2.06
CA PHE A 160 -10.07 11.02 -1.71
C PHE A 160 -10.22 11.47 -0.26
N ILE A 161 -11.31 12.18 0.01
CA ILE A 161 -11.76 12.53 1.37
C ILE A 161 -13.06 11.78 1.62
N THR A 162 -13.15 11.01 2.71
CA THR A 162 -14.35 10.23 3.01
C THR A 162 -15.53 11.10 3.43
N ASP A 163 -16.74 10.74 3.01
CA ASP A 163 -18.02 11.32 3.47
C ASP A 163 -18.68 10.44 4.55
N ALA A 164 -18.21 9.19 4.71
CA ALA A 164 -18.63 8.25 5.75
C ALA A 164 -17.46 7.39 6.23
N ALA A 165 -17.64 6.58 7.27
CA ALA A 165 -16.67 5.54 7.64
C ALA A 165 -16.59 4.46 6.56
N THR A 166 -15.38 4.05 6.18
CA THR A 166 -15.13 3.09 5.10
C THR A 166 -14.07 2.02 5.47
N PRO A 167 -14.27 1.24 6.55
CA PRO A 167 -13.23 0.34 7.10
C PRO A 167 -12.80 -0.78 6.12
N TRP A 168 -13.57 -1.06 5.07
CA TRP A 168 -13.17 -2.01 4.03
C TRP A 168 -12.00 -1.53 3.15
N LEU A 169 -11.60 -0.26 3.28
CA LEU A 169 -10.44 0.36 2.64
C LEU A 169 -9.16 0.27 3.48
N ASP A 170 -9.25 -0.15 4.75
CA ASP A 170 -8.09 -0.29 5.63
C ASP A 170 -7.09 -1.32 5.09
N GLY A 171 -5.80 -0.96 5.13
CA GLY A 171 -4.72 -1.77 4.56
C GLY A 171 -4.71 -1.84 3.02
N LYS A 172 -5.50 -1.01 2.34
CA LYS A 172 -5.51 -0.89 0.87
C LYS A 172 -5.20 0.52 0.39
N HIS A 173 -5.59 1.55 1.16
CA HIS A 173 -5.36 2.96 0.83
C HIS A 173 -4.62 3.64 1.98
N SER A 174 -3.56 4.38 1.64
CA SER A 174 -2.71 5.06 2.63
C SER A 174 -3.45 6.28 3.16
N VAL A 175 -3.88 6.23 4.42
CA VAL A 175 -4.44 7.38 5.14
C VAL A 175 -3.29 8.32 5.51
N PHE A 176 -3.46 9.61 5.23
CA PHE A 176 -2.40 10.60 5.48
C PHE A 176 -2.91 11.95 6.01
N GLY A 177 -4.19 12.04 6.35
CA GLY A 177 -4.73 13.21 7.05
C GLY A 177 -6.21 13.06 7.39
N HIS A 178 -6.76 14.08 8.03
CA HIS A 178 -8.19 14.17 8.31
C HIS A 178 -8.69 15.62 8.36
N VAL A 179 -9.93 15.82 7.93
CA VAL A 179 -10.63 17.10 7.98
C VAL A 179 -10.78 17.53 9.45
N ILE A 180 -10.39 18.77 9.72
CA ILE A 180 -10.59 19.43 11.02
C ILE A 180 -11.58 20.59 10.94
N GLU A 181 -11.85 21.13 9.74
CA GLU A 181 -12.90 22.11 9.48
C GLU A 181 -13.37 22.02 8.02
N GLY A 182 -14.66 22.30 7.76
CA GLY A 182 -15.25 22.22 6.41
C GLY A 182 -15.82 20.86 6.02
N MET A 183 -16.13 19.98 6.98
CA MET A 183 -16.76 18.67 6.69
C MET A 183 -18.12 18.82 5.99
N ASN A 184 -18.89 19.87 6.33
CA ASN A 184 -20.13 20.20 5.63
C ASN A 184 -19.91 20.51 4.13
N VAL A 185 -18.75 21.09 3.77
CA VAL A 185 -18.39 21.32 2.37
C VAL A 185 -18.07 20.00 1.68
N VAL A 186 -17.33 19.10 2.32
CA VAL A 186 -17.10 17.73 1.81
C VAL A 186 -18.41 17.03 1.51
N THR A 187 -19.35 17.03 2.47
CA THR A 187 -20.67 16.44 2.29
C THR A 187 -21.49 17.14 1.21
N ALA A 188 -21.40 18.47 1.09
CA ALA A 188 -22.08 19.19 0.01
C ALA A 188 -21.52 18.80 -1.38
N ILE A 189 -20.20 18.69 -1.52
CA ILE A 189 -19.54 18.23 -2.75
C ILE A 189 -19.95 16.78 -3.07
N ALA A 190 -20.01 15.91 -2.06
CA ALA A 190 -20.41 14.52 -2.26
C ALA A 190 -21.84 14.38 -2.83
N ASN A 191 -22.71 15.35 -2.54
CA ASN A 191 -24.14 15.34 -2.88
C ASN A 191 -24.53 16.19 -4.10
N VAL A 192 -23.57 16.76 -4.85
CA VAL A 192 -23.89 17.49 -6.09
C VAL A 192 -24.55 16.57 -7.12
N GLU A 193 -25.17 17.17 -8.13
CA GLU A 193 -25.69 16.41 -9.28
C GLU A 193 -24.54 15.71 -10.03
N ARG A 194 -24.74 14.44 -10.38
CA ARG A 194 -23.72 13.58 -10.99
C ARG A 194 -24.19 13.03 -12.33
N ALA A 195 -23.28 13.00 -13.29
CA ALA A 195 -23.40 12.30 -14.55
C ALA A 195 -22.98 10.81 -14.37
N ALA A 196 -22.75 10.13 -15.50
CA ALA A 196 -22.22 8.76 -15.50
C ALA A 196 -20.87 8.67 -14.76
N ALA A 197 -20.57 7.49 -14.24
CA ALA A 197 -19.35 7.20 -13.48
C ALA A 197 -19.14 8.10 -12.24
N ASP A 198 -20.23 8.62 -11.67
CA ASP A 198 -20.23 9.48 -10.48
C ASP A 198 -19.48 10.83 -10.64
N ARG A 199 -19.29 11.30 -11.88
CA ARG A 199 -18.68 12.61 -12.16
C ARG A 199 -19.66 13.74 -11.87
N PRO A 200 -19.28 14.83 -11.16
CA PRO A 200 -20.11 16.03 -11.06
C PRO A 200 -20.54 16.57 -12.44
N VAL A 201 -21.80 16.99 -12.57
CA VAL A 201 -22.30 17.65 -13.80
C VAL A 201 -21.67 19.04 -13.95
N VAL A 202 -21.52 19.75 -12.83
CA VAL A 202 -20.79 21.01 -12.74
C VAL A 202 -19.47 20.72 -12.04
N ASP A 203 -18.36 21.06 -12.68
CA ASP A 203 -17.03 20.82 -12.13
C ASP A 203 -16.85 21.54 -10.79
N VAL A 204 -16.46 20.78 -9.76
CA VAL A 204 -16.05 21.31 -8.47
C VAL A 204 -14.54 21.46 -8.47
N THR A 205 -14.06 22.67 -8.76
CA THR A 205 -12.61 22.99 -8.81
C THR A 205 -12.01 23.16 -7.42
N MET A 206 -10.70 22.92 -7.29
CA MET A 206 -9.92 23.08 -6.07
C MET A 206 -8.58 23.79 -6.32
N SER A 207 -8.03 24.38 -5.27
CA SER A 207 -6.60 24.71 -5.11
C SER A 207 -6.15 24.26 -3.73
N VAL A 208 -4.87 23.90 -3.58
CA VAL A 208 -4.32 23.41 -2.31
C VAL A 208 -3.21 24.34 -1.83
N SER A 209 -3.28 24.76 -0.57
CA SER A 209 -2.22 25.51 0.09
C SER A 209 -1.79 24.83 1.38
N ILE A 210 -0.49 24.86 1.67
CA ILE A 210 0.10 24.19 2.83
C ILE A 210 0.35 25.21 3.94
N ILE A 211 -0.09 24.87 5.16
CA ILE A 211 0.06 25.69 6.36
C ILE A 211 0.92 24.90 7.35
N ARG A 212 1.96 25.54 7.90
CA ARG A 212 2.88 24.93 8.87
C ARG A 212 2.86 25.69 10.19
N GLN A 213 2.37 25.03 11.23
CA GLN A 213 2.30 25.55 12.59
C GLN A 213 3.29 24.82 13.49
N GLY A 214 4.04 25.54 14.31
CA GLY A 214 5.08 24.96 15.16
C GLY A 214 6.45 24.82 14.48
N LYS A 215 7.47 24.49 15.30
CA LYS A 215 8.86 24.43 14.85
C LYS A 215 9.11 23.27 13.87
N ASP A 216 8.65 22.08 14.22
CA ASP A 216 8.96 20.86 13.46
C ASP A 216 8.25 20.87 12.11
N ALA A 217 6.98 21.31 12.07
CA ALA A 217 6.24 21.50 10.82
C ALA A 217 6.96 22.45 9.86
N LYS A 218 7.50 23.57 10.37
CA LYS A 218 8.26 24.55 9.58
C LYS A 218 9.58 24.01 9.03
N GLN A 219 10.14 22.98 9.67
CA GLN A 219 11.38 22.33 9.26
C GLN A 219 11.14 21.07 8.41
N PHE A 220 9.88 20.67 8.21
CA PHE A 220 9.56 19.49 7.41
C PHE A 220 9.92 19.72 5.93
N ASP A 221 10.93 18.98 5.48
CA ASP A 221 11.36 18.93 4.09
C ASP A 221 10.59 17.83 3.35
N ALA A 222 9.54 18.22 2.63
CA ALA A 222 8.64 17.30 1.95
C ALA A 222 9.34 16.50 0.82
N PRO A 223 10.13 17.12 -0.09
CA PRO A 223 10.94 16.39 -1.07
C PRO A 223 11.87 15.34 -0.45
N MET A 224 12.55 15.67 0.66
CA MET A 224 13.43 14.72 1.35
C MET A 224 12.64 13.63 2.07
N ALA A 225 11.52 13.95 2.73
CA ALA A 225 10.68 12.97 3.40
C ALA A 225 10.19 11.89 2.41
N PHE A 226 9.72 12.32 1.23
CA PHE A 226 9.35 11.41 0.15
C PHE A 226 10.54 10.57 -0.33
N SER A 227 11.63 11.22 -0.73
CA SER A 227 12.77 10.54 -1.36
C SER A 227 13.45 9.55 -0.44
N ASN A 228 13.65 9.91 0.83
CA ASN A 228 14.31 9.06 1.81
C ASN A 228 13.47 7.83 2.13
N ARG A 229 12.16 8.01 2.34
CA ARG A 229 11.28 6.89 2.69
C ARG A 229 11.05 5.97 1.49
N LYS A 230 10.88 6.51 0.27
CA LYS A 230 10.81 5.70 -0.96
C LYS A 230 12.07 4.85 -1.14
N LYS A 231 13.25 5.44 -0.95
CA LYS A 231 14.52 4.70 -1.01
C LYS A 231 14.63 3.64 0.08
N ALA A 232 14.18 3.92 1.30
CA ALA A 232 14.15 2.93 2.37
C ALA A 232 13.24 1.75 2.02
N PHE A 233 12.05 2.01 1.46
CA PHE A 233 11.14 0.97 0.97
C PHE A 233 11.77 0.11 -0.13
N GLU A 234 12.48 0.71 -1.08
CA GLU A 234 13.20 -0.03 -2.13
C GLU A 234 14.28 -0.94 -1.53
N VAL A 235 15.08 -0.44 -0.59
CA VAL A 235 16.09 -1.25 0.11
C VAL A 235 15.46 -2.38 0.92
N GLU A 236 14.34 -2.12 1.61
CA GLU A 236 13.57 -3.13 2.33
C GLU A 236 12.99 -4.20 1.38
N ALA A 237 12.49 -3.79 0.22
CA ALA A 237 11.97 -4.69 -0.81
C ALA A 237 13.07 -5.58 -1.41
N ASP A 238 14.21 -4.99 -1.80
CA ASP A 238 15.38 -5.73 -2.30
C ASP A 238 15.88 -6.76 -1.27
N LYS A 239 15.89 -6.38 0.01
CA LYS A 239 16.27 -7.29 1.09
C LYS A 239 15.29 -8.47 1.19
N ARG A 240 13.98 -8.19 1.21
CA ARG A 240 12.92 -9.23 1.23
C ARG A 240 13.02 -10.15 0.02
N GLU A 241 13.27 -9.62 -1.16
CA GLU A 241 13.44 -10.41 -2.37
C GLU A 241 14.66 -11.34 -2.28
N LYS A 242 15.81 -10.83 -1.83
CA LYS A 242 17.01 -11.64 -1.62
C LYS A 242 16.77 -12.75 -0.60
N GLU A 243 16.15 -12.44 0.54
CA GLU A 243 15.80 -13.43 1.56
C GLU A 243 14.81 -14.49 1.02
N SER A 244 13.78 -14.07 0.28
CA SER A 244 12.84 -14.96 -0.39
C SER A 244 13.52 -15.88 -1.41
N ASN A 245 14.44 -15.35 -2.22
CA ASN A 245 15.20 -16.13 -3.20
C ASN A 245 16.13 -17.17 -2.54
N ILE A 246 16.76 -16.82 -1.41
CA ILE A 246 17.58 -17.76 -0.63
C ILE A 246 16.70 -18.87 -0.06
N LEU A 247 15.61 -18.53 0.65
CA LEU A 247 14.68 -19.52 1.21
C LEU A 247 14.06 -20.39 0.12
N SER A 248 13.68 -19.80 -1.00
CA SER A 248 13.17 -20.52 -2.16
C SER A 248 14.16 -21.54 -2.69
N SER A 249 15.44 -21.18 -2.78
CA SER A 249 16.52 -22.08 -3.20
C SER A 249 16.76 -23.20 -2.18
N ASP A 250 16.75 -22.88 -0.88
CA ASP A 250 16.95 -23.87 0.19
C ASP A 250 15.81 -24.90 0.22
N ARG A 251 14.55 -24.42 0.13
CA ARG A 251 13.35 -25.26 0.02
C ARG A 251 13.43 -26.17 -1.21
N ALA A 252 13.86 -25.65 -2.35
CA ALA A 252 14.05 -26.44 -3.57
C ALA A 252 15.11 -27.54 -3.42
N ARG A 253 16.25 -27.25 -2.78
CA ARG A 253 17.29 -28.26 -2.51
C ARG A 253 16.82 -29.37 -1.57
N SER A 254 15.79 -29.14 -0.75
CA SER A 254 15.21 -30.19 0.10
C SER A 254 14.42 -31.25 -0.69
N LEU A 255 13.97 -30.92 -1.91
CA LEU A 255 13.27 -31.86 -2.79
C LEU A 255 14.29 -32.65 -3.62
N THR A 256 15.03 -33.55 -2.97
CA THR A 256 16.17 -34.26 -3.57
C THR A 256 15.82 -35.18 -4.74
N TRP A 257 14.55 -35.50 -4.95
CA TRP A 257 14.06 -36.29 -6.07
C TRP A 257 13.65 -35.44 -7.28
N LEU A 258 13.57 -34.11 -7.14
CA LEU A 258 13.12 -33.18 -8.18
C LEU A 258 14.32 -32.43 -8.79
N SER A 259 14.27 -32.21 -10.09
CA SER A 259 15.29 -31.49 -10.86
C SER A 259 14.67 -30.63 -11.95
N ASP A 260 15.48 -29.82 -12.62
CA ASP A 260 15.03 -28.85 -13.63
C ASP A 260 14.25 -29.49 -14.78
N GLY A 261 13.32 -28.72 -15.35
CA GLY A 261 12.51 -29.15 -16.51
C GLY A 261 11.38 -30.10 -16.16
N GLY A 262 10.98 -30.20 -14.89
CA GLY A 262 9.94 -31.11 -14.40
C GLY A 262 10.41 -32.55 -14.25
N ASN A 263 11.73 -32.80 -14.33
CA ASN A 263 12.31 -34.13 -14.20
C ASN A 263 12.32 -34.56 -12.73
N TYR A 264 11.90 -35.80 -12.46
CA TYR A 264 11.89 -36.36 -11.12
C TYR A 264 12.31 -37.83 -11.09
N ASP A 265 12.97 -38.24 -10.02
CA ASP A 265 13.36 -39.64 -9.77
C ASP A 265 12.26 -40.34 -8.95
N ALA A 266 11.38 -41.05 -9.64
CA ALA A 266 10.26 -41.77 -9.03
C ALA A 266 10.73 -42.89 -8.06
N ALA A 267 11.90 -43.49 -8.31
CA ALA A 267 12.41 -44.56 -7.44
C ALA A 267 12.99 -43.97 -6.14
N ALA A 268 13.76 -42.88 -6.24
CA ALA A 268 14.21 -42.14 -5.07
C ALA A 268 13.01 -41.61 -4.27
N PHE A 269 11.99 -41.07 -4.94
CA PHE A 269 10.77 -40.63 -4.28
C PHE A 269 10.03 -41.77 -3.57
N ALA A 270 9.86 -42.93 -4.20
CA ALA A 270 9.15 -44.06 -3.59
C ALA A 270 9.80 -44.52 -2.27
N ASN A 271 11.14 -44.57 -2.22
CA ASN A 271 11.89 -44.91 -1.00
C ASN A 271 11.67 -43.87 0.11
N LEU A 272 11.72 -42.59 -0.27
CA LEU A 272 11.48 -41.49 0.64
C LEU A 272 10.02 -41.47 1.13
N TYR A 273 9.06 -41.68 0.24
CA TYR A 273 7.62 -41.74 0.55
C TYR A 273 7.31 -42.83 1.57
N ALA A 274 7.84 -44.05 1.39
CA ALA A 274 7.69 -45.12 2.37
C ALA A 274 8.23 -44.73 3.75
N THR A 275 9.39 -44.06 3.78
CA THR A 275 10.00 -43.54 5.01
C THR A 275 9.09 -42.50 5.67
N TRP A 276 8.58 -41.52 4.91
CA TRP A 276 7.71 -40.47 5.44
C TRP A 276 6.39 -41.02 5.95
N VAL A 277 5.77 -41.98 5.24
CA VAL A 277 4.55 -42.65 5.70
C VAL A 277 4.76 -43.36 7.03
N SER A 278 5.92 -44.01 7.23
CA SER A 278 6.24 -44.70 8.49
C SER A 278 6.48 -43.75 9.68
N GLN A 279 6.96 -42.54 9.41
CA GLN A 279 7.32 -41.55 10.43
C GLN A 279 6.18 -40.56 10.73
N ALA A 280 5.24 -40.40 9.79
CA ALA A 280 4.15 -39.47 9.92
C ALA A 280 3.13 -39.90 10.99
N SER A 281 2.64 -38.93 11.75
CA SER A 281 1.53 -39.14 12.68
C SER A 281 0.21 -39.17 11.91
N ALA A 282 -0.55 -40.27 12.05
CA ALA A 282 -1.86 -40.42 11.42
C ALA A 282 -2.97 -39.83 12.31
N ARG A 283 -3.89 -39.09 11.68
CA ARG A 283 -5.12 -38.60 12.32
C ARG A 283 -6.29 -39.54 12.01
N PRO A 284 -7.38 -39.52 12.81
CA PRO A 284 -8.55 -40.39 12.57
C PRO A 284 -9.17 -40.26 11.18
N SER A 285 -9.00 -39.11 10.52
CA SER A 285 -9.46 -38.86 9.15
C SER A 285 -8.64 -39.58 8.07
N GLY A 286 -7.49 -40.17 8.44
CA GLY A 286 -6.52 -40.76 7.52
C GLY A 286 -5.44 -39.80 7.04
N LEU A 287 -5.53 -38.51 7.36
CA LEU A 287 -4.46 -37.54 7.12
C LEU A 287 -3.20 -37.98 7.87
N LYS A 288 -2.06 -38.03 7.18
CA LYS A 288 -0.75 -38.20 7.83
C LYS A 288 0.02 -36.90 7.83
N VAL A 289 0.60 -36.56 8.98
CA VAL A 289 1.34 -35.32 9.21
C VAL A 289 2.74 -35.68 9.66
N LEU A 290 3.75 -35.29 8.88
CA LEU A 290 5.16 -35.42 9.22
C LEU A 290 5.72 -34.02 9.47
N VAL A 291 6.12 -33.72 10.71
CA VAL A 291 6.83 -32.48 11.01
C VAL A 291 8.31 -32.70 10.66
N ILE A 292 8.80 -31.96 9.68
CA ILE A 292 10.20 -32.01 9.21
C ILE A 292 11.04 -31.04 10.03
N GLU A 293 10.51 -29.84 10.27
CA GLU A 293 11.11 -28.85 11.18
C GLU A 293 10.03 -28.28 12.10
N GLU A 294 10.29 -28.32 13.40
CA GLU A 294 9.40 -27.75 14.42
C GLU A 294 9.53 -26.22 14.45
N GLY A 295 8.39 -25.54 14.34
CA GLY A 295 8.32 -24.10 14.51
C GLY A 295 8.41 -23.65 15.98
N LYS A 296 8.40 -22.34 16.18
CA LYS A 296 8.51 -21.68 17.49
C LYS A 296 7.25 -20.88 17.83
N GLY A 297 7.07 -20.58 19.11
CA GLY A 297 5.96 -19.77 19.60
C GLY A 297 4.65 -20.54 19.71
N LYS A 298 3.51 -19.84 19.83
CA LYS A 298 2.18 -20.44 20.02
C LYS A 298 1.75 -21.29 18.81
N ALA A 299 1.09 -22.41 19.07
CA ALA A 299 0.53 -23.28 18.02
C ALA A 299 -0.78 -22.70 17.48
N SER A 300 -1.02 -22.86 16.19
CA SER A 300 -2.26 -22.47 15.51
C SER A 300 -3.45 -23.29 16.00
N MET A 301 -4.62 -22.65 16.03
CA MET A 301 -5.91 -23.25 16.31
C MET A 301 -6.86 -23.03 15.13
N ALA A 302 -7.99 -23.75 15.13
CA ALA A 302 -9.03 -23.52 14.13
C ALA A 302 -9.51 -22.06 14.17
N GLY A 303 -9.55 -21.41 13.01
CA GLY A 303 -9.91 -20.01 12.85
C GLY A 303 -8.71 -19.06 12.70
N ASP A 304 -7.51 -19.45 13.15
CA ASP A 304 -6.32 -18.63 12.97
C ASP A 304 -5.96 -18.49 11.48
N ARG A 305 -5.42 -17.33 11.11
CA ARG A 305 -4.91 -17.07 9.76
C ARG A 305 -3.41 -17.33 9.73
N MET A 306 -2.95 -17.98 8.67
CA MET A 306 -1.57 -18.37 8.48
C MET A 306 -1.08 -17.90 7.12
N MET A 307 0.18 -17.47 7.07
CA MET A 307 0.90 -17.21 5.84
C MET A 307 1.81 -18.40 5.57
N VAL A 308 1.57 -19.14 4.49
CA VAL A 308 2.32 -20.37 4.20
C VAL A 308 2.86 -20.41 2.78
N HIS A 309 4.07 -20.93 2.59
CA HIS A 309 4.47 -21.45 1.29
C HIS A 309 4.15 -22.93 1.18
N TYR A 310 3.97 -23.42 -0.05
CA TYR A 310 3.75 -24.83 -0.29
C TYR A 310 4.42 -25.32 -1.58
N ALA A 311 4.65 -26.63 -1.62
CA ALA A 311 4.95 -27.38 -2.84
C ALA A 311 4.09 -28.65 -2.87
N GLY A 312 3.35 -28.85 -3.95
CA GLY A 312 2.41 -29.96 -4.14
C GLY A 312 2.91 -30.98 -5.16
N TYR A 313 2.81 -32.25 -4.81
CA TYR A 313 3.17 -33.39 -5.68
C TYR A 313 2.28 -34.60 -5.43
N PHE A 314 2.20 -35.50 -6.40
CA PHE A 314 1.45 -36.75 -6.30
C PHE A 314 2.23 -37.82 -5.54
N ALA A 315 1.57 -38.93 -5.21
CA ALA A 315 2.18 -40.08 -4.53
C ALA A 315 3.27 -40.81 -5.36
N ASP A 316 3.44 -40.47 -6.64
CA ASP A 316 4.56 -40.91 -7.49
C ASP A 316 5.74 -39.91 -7.52
N GLY A 317 5.62 -38.78 -6.82
CA GLY A 317 6.63 -37.73 -6.73
C GLY A 317 6.54 -36.65 -7.81
N LYS A 318 5.62 -36.78 -8.77
CA LYS A 318 5.43 -35.79 -9.82
C LYS A 318 4.87 -34.49 -9.23
N PRO A 319 5.53 -33.33 -9.43
CA PRO A 319 5.03 -32.05 -8.96
C PRO A 319 3.84 -31.58 -9.80
N PHE A 320 2.95 -30.77 -9.19
CA PHE A 320 1.82 -30.16 -9.90
C PHE A 320 1.64 -28.67 -9.66
N ASP A 321 2.04 -28.14 -8.49
CA ASP A 321 1.96 -26.70 -8.20
C ASP A 321 2.88 -26.31 -7.03
N SER A 322 3.28 -25.05 -6.96
CA SER A 322 4.09 -24.51 -5.87
C SER A 322 3.94 -23.00 -5.73
N SER A 323 3.95 -22.50 -4.50
CA SER A 323 4.14 -21.07 -4.21
C SER A 323 5.59 -20.70 -3.92
N VAL A 324 6.53 -21.63 -4.09
CA VAL A 324 7.97 -21.39 -3.97
C VAL A 324 8.57 -21.28 -5.36
N LYS A 325 9.07 -20.09 -5.73
CA LYS A 325 9.54 -19.76 -7.09
C LYS A 325 10.51 -20.79 -7.67
N GLN A 326 11.54 -21.18 -6.92
CA GLN A 326 12.56 -22.11 -7.43
C GLN A 326 11.99 -23.51 -7.64
N ILE A 327 11.08 -23.95 -6.77
CA ILE A 327 10.37 -25.22 -6.96
C ILE A 327 9.44 -25.13 -8.16
N ALA A 328 8.73 -24.02 -8.37
CA ALA A 328 7.88 -23.83 -9.53
C ALA A 328 8.68 -23.85 -10.84
N LEU A 329 9.86 -23.22 -10.87
CA LEU A 329 10.80 -23.29 -11.99
C LEU A 329 11.27 -24.73 -12.25
N MET A 330 11.75 -25.44 -11.21
CA MET A 330 12.19 -26.83 -11.33
C MET A 330 11.06 -27.74 -11.81
N ALA A 331 9.85 -27.55 -11.29
CA ALA A 331 8.66 -28.35 -11.61
C ALA A 331 8.02 -27.99 -12.96
N ASN A 332 8.56 -27.01 -13.70
CA ASN A 332 7.95 -26.49 -14.93
C ASN A 332 6.49 -25.99 -14.72
N SER A 333 6.21 -25.42 -13.55
CA SER A 333 4.92 -24.82 -13.15
C SER A 333 5.05 -23.31 -12.89
N TYR A 334 6.17 -22.70 -13.29
CA TYR A 334 6.38 -21.28 -13.15
C TYR A 334 5.35 -20.48 -13.97
N ASP A 335 4.61 -19.65 -13.26
CA ASP A 335 3.72 -18.64 -13.80
C ASP A 335 4.26 -17.23 -13.50
N PRO A 336 4.59 -16.41 -14.51
CA PRO A 336 5.03 -15.03 -14.30
C PRO A 336 3.93 -14.13 -13.71
N GLN A 337 2.65 -14.47 -13.83
CA GLN A 337 1.55 -13.71 -13.22
C GLN A 337 1.50 -13.85 -11.69
N ARG A 338 2.22 -14.83 -11.14
CA ARG A 338 2.35 -15.04 -9.69
C ARG A 338 3.51 -14.26 -9.07
N GLU A 339 4.26 -13.50 -9.86
CA GLU A 339 5.34 -12.67 -9.31
C GLU A 339 4.78 -11.44 -8.56
N PRO A 340 5.35 -11.09 -7.39
CA PRO A 340 6.36 -11.85 -6.67
C PRO A 340 5.77 -13.11 -6.01
N TYR A 341 6.47 -14.25 -6.11
CA TYR A 341 6.07 -15.48 -5.39
C TYR A 341 6.09 -15.22 -3.88
N ALA A 342 4.91 -15.14 -3.27
CA ALA A 342 4.72 -14.83 -1.87
C ALA A 342 3.99 -15.96 -1.13
N SER A 343 4.03 -15.91 0.21
CA SER A 343 3.27 -16.83 1.03
C SER A 343 1.76 -16.62 0.82
N PHE A 344 1.04 -17.75 0.82
CA PHE A 344 -0.37 -17.83 0.60
C PHE A 344 -1.14 -17.67 1.93
N PRO A 345 -2.08 -16.72 2.03
CA PRO A 345 -2.92 -16.58 3.22
C PRO A 345 -3.97 -17.69 3.27
N VAL A 346 -4.00 -18.44 4.36
CA VAL A 346 -4.95 -19.53 4.59
C VAL A 346 -5.50 -19.48 6.01
N GLN A 347 -6.76 -19.88 6.20
CA GLN A 347 -7.35 -20.05 7.53
C GLN A 347 -7.30 -21.52 7.93
N ALA A 348 -6.77 -21.80 9.12
CA ALA A 348 -6.75 -23.15 9.68
C ALA A 348 -8.15 -23.60 10.10
N GLY A 349 -8.46 -24.88 9.96
CA GLY A 349 -9.73 -25.48 10.33
C GLY A 349 -10.85 -25.34 9.30
N PRO A 350 -12.08 -25.77 9.66
CA PRO A 350 -13.17 -26.03 8.70
C PRO A 350 -13.66 -24.82 7.90
N LYS A 351 -13.33 -23.59 8.33
CA LYS A 351 -13.70 -22.35 7.62
C LYS A 351 -12.69 -21.95 6.53
N GLY A 352 -11.53 -22.64 6.48
CA GLY A 352 -10.52 -22.40 5.45
C GLY A 352 -11.01 -22.75 4.05
N ARG A 353 -10.79 -21.86 3.08
CA ARG A 353 -11.15 -22.08 1.67
C ARG A 353 -10.07 -22.89 0.92
N VAL A 354 -9.77 -24.06 1.45
CA VAL A 354 -8.77 -25.02 0.95
C VAL A 354 -9.29 -26.44 1.13
N ILE A 355 -8.61 -27.44 0.55
CA ILE A 355 -8.98 -28.85 0.71
C ILE A 355 -9.00 -29.28 2.20
N LYS A 356 -9.81 -30.29 2.53
CA LYS A 356 -10.00 -30.75 3.92
C LYS A 356 -8.69 -31.15 4.61
N GLY A 357 -7.77 -31.76 3.86
CA GLY A 357 -6.45 -32.13 4.38
C GLY A 357 -5.64 -30.92 4.86
N TRP A 358 -5.74 -29.77 4.20
CA TRP A 358 -5.12 -28.53 4.68
C TRP A 358 -5.87 -27.93 5.86
N GLN A 359 -7.21 -27.90 5.81
CA GLN A 359 -8.04 -27.41 6.93
C GLN A 359 -7.64 -28.10 8.25
N GLU A 360 -7.45 -29.42 8.21
CA GLU A 360 -7.02 -30.20 9.37
C GLU A 360 -5.51 -30.12 9.64
N GLY A 361 -4.68 -30.24 8.60
CA GLY A 361 -3.22 -30.35 8.72
C GLY A 361 -2.54 -29.07 9.22
N LEU A 362 -3.17 -27.91 9.02
CA LEU A 362 -2.66 -26.63 9.49
C LEU A 362 -2.86 -26.39 11.00
N ILE A 363 -3.74 -27.15 11.67
CA ILE A 363 -4.01 -26.99 13.10
C ILE A 363 -2.86 -27.62 13.92
N GLY A 364 -2.34 -26.83 14.86
CA GLY A 364 -1.26 -27.22 15.78
C GLY A 364 0.14 -26.83 15.30
N LEU A 365 0.26 -26.28 14.08
CA LEU A 365 1.54 -25.83 13.55
C LEU A 365 1.99 -24.52 14.20
N ARG A 366 3.29 -24.28 14.20
CA ARG A 366 3.92 -23.08 14.78
C ARG A 366 4.60 -22.26 13.70
N LYS A 367 4.86 -20.98 13.97
CA LYS A 367 5.63 -20.12 13.06
C LYS A 367 7.02 -20.73 12.81
N GLY A 368 7.42 -20.83 11.55
CA GLY A 368 8.67 -21.48 11.13
C GLY A 368 8.58 -23.00 10.95
N SER A 369 7.42 -23.62 11.12
CA SER A 369 7.30 -25.08 10.89
C SER A 369 7.48 -25.42 9.41
N HIS A 370 8.18 -26.51 9.13
CA HIS A 370 8.13 -27.23 7.85
C HIS A 370 7.43 -28.56 8.10
N VAL A 371 6.27 -28.75 7.49
CA VAL A 371 5.47 -29.96 7.62
C VAL A 371 5.20 -30.56 6.25
N ARG A 372 5.09 -31.88 6.22
CA ARG A 372 4.58 -32.63 5.09
C ARG A 372 3.24 -33.25 5.42
N LEU A 373 2.24 -32.92 4.61
CA LEU A 373 0.92 -33.52 4.66
C LEU A 373 0.84 -34.59 3.58
N ILE A 374 0.46 -35.81 3.98
CA ILE A 374 0.11 -36.89 3.05
C ILE A 374 -1.40 -37.04 3.12
N ILE A 375 -2.07 -36.56 2.07
CA ILE A 375 -3.50 -36.30 2.08
C ILE A 375 -4.19 -37.38 1.24
N PRO A 376 -4.95 -38.30 1.88
CA PRO A 376 -5.71 -39.29 1.15
C PRO A 376 -6.77 -38.62 0.29
N THR A 377 -7.20 -39.31 -0.77
CA THR A 377 -8.15 -38.76 -1.75
C THR A 377 -9.44 -38.18 -1.13
N SER A 378 -9.94 -38.79 -0.05
CA SER A 378 -11.15 -38.36 0.69
C SER A 378 -11.01 -36.98 1.35
N LEU A 379 -9.78 -36.50 1.55
CA LEU A 379 -9.46 -35.20 2.12
C LEU A 379 -8.86 -34.23 1.09
N ALA A 380 -8.62 -34.70 -0.14
CA ALA A 380 -8.17 -33.91 -1.27
C ALA A 380 -9.38 -33.55 -2.17
N TRP A 381 -9.29 -33.84 -3.47
CA TRP A 381 -10.32 -33.55 -4.46
C TRP A 381 -11.24 -34.74 -4.80
N GLY A 382 -11.06 -35.89 -4.13
CA GLY A 382 -11.90 -37.08 -4.31
C GLY A 382 -12.02 -37.55 -5.77
N GLU A 383 -13.16 -38.13 -6.10
CA GLU A 383 -13.49 -38.63 -7.46
C GLU A 383 -13.55 -37.53 -8.52
N ALA A 384 -13.69 -36.25 -8.12
CA ALA A 384 -13.84 -35.15 -9.07
C ALA A 384 -12.50 -34.69 -9.65
N GLY A 385 -11.41 -34.76 -8.87
CA GLY A 385 -10.15 -34.10 -9.24
C GLY A 385 -10.28 -32.57 -9.28
N SER A 386 -9.34 -31.90 -9.98
CA SER A 386 -9.32 -30.44 -10.13
C SER A 386 -8.78 -30.02 -11.49
N GLY A 387 -9.69 -29.59 -12.37
CA GLY A 387 -9.37 -29.17 -13.73
C GLY A 387 -8.56 -30.24 -14.48
N ASN A 388 -7.55 -29.80 -15.22
CA ASN A 388 -6.60 -30.69 -15.92
C ASN A 388 -5.32 -30.95 -15.12
N VAL A 389 -5.27 -30.52 -13.86
CA VAL A 389 -4.05 -30.56 -13.03
C VAL A 389 -4.09 -31.75 -12.08
N ILE A 390 -5.19 -31.93 -11.34
CA ILE A 390 -5.34 -32.99 -10.34
C ILE A 390 -6.28 -34.07 -10.88
N PRO A 391 -5.79 -35.31 -11.12
CA PRO A 391 -6.65 -36.41 -11.54
C PRO A 391 -7.69 -36.80 -10.47
N PRO A 392 -8.83 -37.39 -10.89
CA PRO A 392 -9.72 -38.12 -10.00
C PRO A 392 -9.00 -39.10 -9.09
N ASN A 393 -9.44 -39.19 -7.84
CA ASN A 393 -8.96 -40.12 -6.83
C ASN A 393 -7.46 -40.00 -6.48
N ALA A 394 -6.81 -38.89 -6.83
CA ALA A 394 -5.41 -38.67 -6.52
C ALA A 394 -5.19 -38.57 -5.00
N GLU A 395 -4.20 -39.31 -4.50
CA GLU A 395 -3.51 -38.97 -3.26
C GLU A 395 -2.48 -37.89 -3.56
N VAL A 396 -2.41 -36.88 -2.69
CA VAL A 396 -1.52 -35.73 -2.89
C VAL A 396 -0.72 -35.48 -1.62
N LEU A 397 0.49 -34.96 -1.84
CA LEU A 397 1.38 -34.54 -0.79
C LEU A 397 1.62 -33.04 -0.90
N PHE A 398 1.78 -32.40 0.25
CA PHE A 398 2.18 -31.02 0.33
C PHE A 398 3.29 -30.86 1.35
N ASP A 399 4.41 -30.27 0.93
CA ASP A 399 5.27 -29.54 1.85
C ASP A 399 4.65 -28.18 2.12
N ILE A 400 4.59 -27.80 3.40
CA ILE A 400 4.08 -26.52 3.85
C ILE A 400 5.12 -25.88 4.78
N TRP A 401 5.54 -24.67 4.45
CA TRP A 401 6.40 -23.83 5.28
C TRP A 401 5.58 -22.69 5.87
N VAL A 402 5.48 -22.63 7.20
CA VAL A 402 4.69 -21.62 7.91
C VAL A 402 5.55 -20.37 8.15
N GLU A 403 5.25 -19.27 7.47
CA GLU A 403 5.99 -18.02 7.63
C GLU A 403 5.46 -17.18 8.79
N ASP A 404 4.15 -17.13 8.96
CA ASP A 404 3.53 -16.37 10.05
C ASP A 404 2.16 -16.89 10.45
N ILE A 405 1.72 -16.52 11.66
CA ILE A 405 0.41 -16.88 12.21
C ILE A 405 -0.21 -15.65 12.87
N GLN A 406 -1.38 -15.25 12.40
CA GLN A 406 -2.25 -14.28 13.05
C GLN A 406 -3.30 -15.02 13.88
N PHE A 407 -3.17 -14.89 15.21
CA PHE A 407 -4.08 -15.51 16.17
C PHE A 407 -5.38 -14.68 16.26
N LEU A 408 -6.51 -15.24 15.83
CA LEU A 408 -7.79 -14.53 15.77
C LEU A 408 -8.73 -14.87 16.93
N ASN A 409 -8.38 -15.86 17.74
CA ASN A 409 -9.12 -16.26 18.94
C ASN A 409 -8.44 -15.74 20.22
N LEU A 410 -8.25 -14.42 20.31
CA LEU A 410 -7.83 -13.75 21.55
C LEU A 410 -9.02 -13.05 22.21
#